data_AF-A0A1F7R2T0-F1
#
_entry.id   AF-A0A1F7R2T0-F1
#
_cell.length_a   1.000
_cell.length_b   1.000
_cell.length_c   1.000
_cell.angle_alpha   90.00
_cell.angle_beta   90.00
_cell.angle_gamma   90.00
#
_symmetry.space_group_name_H-M   'P 1'
#
loop_
_entity.id
_entity.type
_entity.pdbx_description
1 polymer ?
#
loop_
_entity_poly.entity_id
_entity_poly.type
_entity_poly.pdbx_seq_one_letter_code
_entity_poly.pdbx_strand_id
1 'polypeptide(L)'
;MTNLLYEAKWLGRQAKVYTDHLELKIFGTRVTIPIDQVASITAFKRTHILKIETTGGRKYTVGFRKKDIQPLNDAIYKAMEEVKKVGK
;
A
#
# COMPACT_ATOMS: atom_id res chain seq x y z
N MET A 1 -10.84 2.77 -13.99
CA MET A 1 -11.21 1.36 -13.74
C MET A 1 -10.37 0.86 -12.58
N THR A 2 -10.99 0.24 -11.58
CA THR A 2 -10.32 -0.35 -10.42
C THR A 2 -9.72 -1.70 -10.82
N ASN A 3 -8.39 -1.84 -10.74
CA ASN A 3 -7.70 -3.09 -11.04
C ASN A 3 -6.78 -3.47 -9.88
N LEU A 4 -6.73 -4.76 -9.53
CA LEU A 4 -5.82 -5.26 -8.50
C LEU A 4 -4.42 -5.38 -9.09
N LEU A 5 -3.46 -4.65 -8.52
CA LEU A 5 -2.05 -4.70 -8.92
C LEU A 5 -1.27 -5.75 -8.15
N TYR A 6 -1.54 -5.90 -6.85
CA TYR A 6 -0.86 -6.87 -6.00
C TYR A 6 -1.63 -7.17 -4.72
N GLU A 7 -1.46 -8.38 -4.19
CA GLU A 7 -2.03 -8.80 -2.91
C GLU A 7 -1.01 -9.59 -2.08
N ALA A 8 -0.90 -9.24 -0.79
CA ALA A 8 -0.09 -9.95 0.18
C ALA A 8 -0.96 -10.35 1.39
N LYS A 9 -0.79 -11.58 1.88
CA LYS A 9 -1.41 -12.09 3.13
C LYS A 9 -0.35 -12.68 4.05
N TRP A 10 -0.32 -12.23 5.29
CA TRP A 10 0.61 -12.77 6.29
C TRP A 10 0.10 -12.57 7.72
N LEU A 11 0.03 -13.66 8.50
CA LEU A 11 -0.31 -13.65 9.94
C LEU A 11 -1.55 -12.80 10.27
N GLY A 12 -2.68 -13.05 9.61
CA GLY A 12 -3.93 -12.29 9.84
C GLY A 12 -3.90 -10.85 9.31
N ARG A 13 -2.81 -10.44 8.64
CA ARG A 13 -2.69 -9.19 7.91
C ARG A 13 -2.87 -9.39 6.43
N GLN A 14 -3.38 -8.36 5.77
CA GLN A 14 -3.56 -8.34 4.32
C GLN A 14 -3.24 -6.95 3.80
N ALA A 15 -2.56 -6.86 2.67
CA ALA A 15 -2.47 -5.65 1.88
C ALA A 15 -2.92 -5.98 0.46
N LYS A 16 -3.88 -5.21 -0.06
CA LYS A 16 -4.28 -5.27 -1.47
C LYS A 16 -4.10 -3.91 -2.09
N VAL A 17 -3.31 -3.85 -3.15
CA VAL A 17 -3.03 -2.63 -3.87
C VAL A 17 -3.88 -2.61 -5.13
N TYR A 18 -4.81 -1.67 -5.20
CA TYR A 18 -5.57 -1.38 -6.39
C TYR A 18 -5.04 -0.12 -7.07
N THR A 19 -5.46 0.12 -8.30
CA THR A 19 -5.08 1.32 -9.08
C THR A 19 -5.56 2.63 -8.45
N ASP A 20 -6.64 2.59 -7.66
CA ASP A 20 -7.31 3.76 -7.07
C ASP A 20 -7.27 3.79 -5.53
N HIS A 21 -7.14 2.64 -4.87
CA HIS A 21 -7.05 2.56 -3.40
C HIS A 21 -6.12 1.43 -2.92
N LEU A 22 -5.66 1.56 -1.68
CA LEU A 22 -4.92 0.56 -0.93
C LEU A 22 -5.81 0.05 0.20
N GLU A 23 -5.98 -1.27 0.29
CA GLU A 23 -6.66 -1.90 1.42
C GLU A 23 -5.64 -2.55 2.34
N LEU A 24 -5.69 -2.21 3.62
CA LEU A 24 -4.91 -2.82 4.68
C LEU A 24 -5.84 -3.50 5.68
N LYS A 25 -5.64 -4.79 5.94
CA LYS A 25 -6.25 -5.50 7.07
C LYS A 25 -5.17 -5.77 8.10
N ILE A 26 -5.37 -5.33 9.34
CA ILE A 26 -4.44 -5.52 10.46
C ILE A 26 -5.28 -6.02 11.64
N PHE A 27 -5.11 -7.29 12.04
CA PHE A 27 -5.80 -7.89 13.18
C PHE A 27 -7.33 -7.63 13.21
N GLY A 28 -7.98 -7.81 12.06
CA GLY A 28 -9.44 -7.61 11.94
C GLY A 28 -9.87 -6.19 11.61
N THR A 29 -9.03 -5.18 11.81
CA THR A 29 -9.31 -3.80 11.38
C THR A 29 -8.98 -3.66 9.89
N ARG A 30 -9.96 -3.24 9.09
CA ARG A 30 -9.77 -2.89 7.68
C ARG A 30 -9.68 -1.38 7.53
N VAL A 31 -8.66 -0.94 6.81
CA VAL A 31 -8.43 0.46 6.44
C VAL A 31 -8.34 0.52 4.93
N THR A 32 -9.09 1.43 4.33
CA THR A 32 -8.98 1.76 2.91
C THR A 32 -8.37 3.15 2.79
N ILE A 33 -7.31 3.26 2.00
CA ILE A 33 -6.55 4.49 1.76
C ILE A 33 -6.62 4.79 0.27
N PRO A 34 -7.32 5.85 -0.17
CA PRO A 34 -7.27 6.29 -1.56
C PRO A 34 -5.82 6.54 -2.01
N ILE A 35 -5.45 6.12 -3.22
CA ILE A 35 -4.06 6.23 -3.73
C ILE A 35 -3.63 7.69 -3.89
N ASP A 36 -4.55 8.58 -4.27
CA ASP A 36 -4.36 10.04 -4.32
C ASP A 36 -4.08 10.66 -2.94
N GLN A 37 -4.47 9.98 -1.86
CA GLN A 37 -4.15 10.37 -0.48
C GLN A 37 -2.84 9.79 0.05
N VAL A 38 -2.15 8.92 -0.71
CA VAL A 38 -0.82 8.43 -0.33
C VAL A 38 0.22 9.50 -0.63
N ALA A 39 0.83 10.06 0.42
CA ALA A 39 1.87 11.07 0.30
C ALA A 39 3.24 10.44 0.08
N SER A 40 3.57 9.40 0.85
CA SER A 40 4.84 8.70 0.73
C SER A 40 4.73 7.24 1.14
N ILE A 41 5.63 6.43 0.61
CA ILE A 41 5.78 5.03 0.99
C ILE A 41 7.27 4.70 1.18
N THR A 42 7.57 3.87 2.18
CA THR A 42 8.94 3.44 2.45
C THR A 42 8.97 1.97 2.85
N ALA A 43 9.70 1.18 2.06
CA ALA A 43 9.93 -0.24 2.31
C ALA A 43 11.24 -0.48 3.07
N PHE A 44 11.14 -0.95 4.31
CA PHE A 44 12.27 -1.34 5.13
C PHE A 44 12.57 -2.83 4.92
N LYS A 45 13.46 -3.12 3.97
CA LYS A 45 13.82 -4.51 3.58
C LYS A 45 14.36 -5.36 4.74
N ARG A 46 15.10 -4.76 5.67
CA ARG A 46 15.73 -5.49 6.79
C ARG A 46 14.72 -5.91 7.88
N THR A 47 13.72 -5.07 8.13
CA THR A 47 12.69 -5.32 9.14
C THR A 47 11.39 -5.88 8.55
N HIS A 48 11.33 -6.00 7.22
CA HIS A 48 10.15 -6.41 6.46
C HIS A 48 8.91 -5.56 6.78
N ILE A 49 9.10 -4.24 6.87
CA ILE A 49 8.07 -3.28 7.22
C ILE A 49 7.82 -2.34 6.04
N LEU A 50 6.55 -2.07 5.77
CA LEU A 50 6.10 -1.03 4.88
C LEU A 50 5.51 0.11 5.71
N LYS A 51 6.05 1.32 5.54
CA LYS A 51 5.49 2.55 6.11
C LYS A 51 4.78 3.32 5.01
N ILE A 52 3.56 3.75 5.30
CA ILE A 52 2.71 4.52 4.39
C ILE A 52 2.30 5.78 5.13
N GLU A 53 2.57 6.94 4.54
CA GLU A 53 2.12 8.23 5.06
C GLU A 53 1.09 8.82 4.11
N THR A 54 0.02 9.36 4.67
CA THR A 54 -1.06 9.99 3.92
C THR A 54 -0.91 11.51 3.91
N THR A 55 -1.50 12.17 2.93
CA THR A 55 -1.53 13.64 2.83
C THR A 55 -2.21 14.30 4.02
N GLY A 56 -3.15 13.60 4.67
CA GLY A 56 -3.79 14.01 5.93
C GLY A 56 -2.94 13.77 7.20
N GLY A 57 -1.67 13.39 7.07
CA GLY A 57 -0.73 13.20 8.19
C GLY A 57 -0.84 11.86 8.92
N ARG A 58 -1.78 10.97 8.56
CA ARG A 58 -1.87 9.62 9.14
C ARG A 58 -0.73 8.75 8.63
N LYS A 59 -0.17 7.92 9.53
CA LYS A 59 0.93 7.00 9.26
C LYS A 59 0.52 5.58 9.57
N TYR A 60 0.75 4.66 8.64
CA TYR A 60 0.49 3.23 8.78
C TYR A 60 1.80 2.46 8.68
N THR A 61 2.02 1.56 9.62
CA THR A 61 3.20 0.68 9.62
C THR A 61 2.74 -0.76 9.62
N VAL A 62 3.05 -1.49 8.55
CA VAL A 62 2.60 -2.86 8.35
C VAL A 62 3.76 -3.77 7.97
N GLY A 63 3.91 -4.86 8.72
CA GLY A 63 4.91 -5.89 8.42
C GLY A 63 4.33 -7.01 7.57
N PHE A 64 5.08 -7.44 6.55
CA PHE A 64 4.79 -8.57 5.65
C PHE A 64 6.00 -9.50 5.51
N ARG A 65 5.92 -10.59 4.74
CA ARG A 65 7.11 -11.41 4.45
C ARG A 65 8.09 -10.61 3.60
N LYS A 66 9.39 -10.90 3.76
CA LYS A 66 10.48 -10.30 2.96
C LYS A 66 10.17 -10.25 1.46
N LYS A 67 9.63 -11.36 0.92
CA LYS A 67 9.29 -11.51 -0.50
C LYS A 67 8.18 -10.58 -0.98
N ASP A 68 7.30 -10.12 -0.09
CA ASP A 68 6.12 -9.32 -0.43
C ASP A 68 6.38 -7.82 -0.27
N ILE A 69 7.43 -7.41 0.45
CA ILE A 69 7.71 -6.00 0.76
C ILE A 69 8.06 -5.17 -0.49
N GLN A 70 8.94 -5.69 -1.34
CA GLN A 70 9.30 -4.99 -2.58
C GLN A 70 8.13 -4.96 -3.57
N PRO A 71 7.44 -6.08 -3.85
CA PRO A 71 6.26 -6.06 -4.73
C PRO A 71 5.13 -5.14 -4.24
N LEU A 72 4.86 -5.07 -2.93
CA LEU A 72 3.87 -4.14 -2.37
C LEU A 72 4.26 -2.69 -2.64
N ASN A 73 5.53 -2.34 -2.41
CA ASN A 73 6.04 -1.01 -2.65
C ASN A 73 5.92 -0.63 -4.14
N ASP A 74 6.34 -1.52 -5.04
CA ASP A 74 6.33 -1.28 -6.48
C ASP A 74 4.90 -1.15 -7.02
N ALA A 75 3.97 -1.98 -6.54
CA ALA A 75 2.57 -1.90 -6.91
C ALA A 75 1.94 -0.56 -6.47
N ILE A 76 2.27 -0.06 -5.27
CA ILE A 76 1.74 1.22 -4.78
C ILE A 76 2.33 2.39 -5.59
N TYR A 77 3.63 2.37 -5.89
CA TYR A 77 4.23 3.36 -6.78
C TYR A 77 3.56 3.37 -8.16
N LYS A 78 3.33 2.19 -8.75
CA LYS A 78 2.64 2.07 -10.03
C LYS A 78 1.23 2.67 -9.97
N ALA A 79 0.46 2.39 -8.91
CA ALA A 79 -0.86 2.99 -8.71
C ALA A 79 -0.79 4.52 -8.64
N MET A 80 0.17 5.07 -7.88
CA MET A 80 0.37 6.52 -7.76
C MET A 80 0.72 7.16 -9.11
N GLU A 81 1.52 6.51 -9.94
CA GLU A 81 1.84 6.99 -11.29
C GLU A 81 0.62 6.99 -12.21
N GLU A 82 -0.26 6.00 -12.11
CA GLU A 82 -1.50 5.94 -12.89
C GLU A 82 -2.45 7.10 -12.52
N VAL A 83 -2.63 7.38 -11.23
CA VAL A 83 -3.45 8.52 -10.77
C VAL A 83 -2.90 9.85 -11.28
N LYS A 84 -1.57 10.04 -11.25
CA LYS A 84 -0.93 11.26 -11.79
C LYS A 84 -1.14 11.46 -13.29
N LYS A 85 -1.28 10.38 -14.06
CA LYS A 85 -1.52 10.46 -15.51
C LYS A 85 -2.95 10.89 -15.85
N VAL A 86 -3.92 10.57 -15.01
CA VAL A 86 -5.35 10.88 -15.24
C VAL A 86 -5.69 12.32 -14.83
N GLY A 87 -4.95 12.92 -13.90
CA GLY A 87 -5.16 14.29 -13.44
C GLY A 87 -4.48 15.39 -14.28
N LYS A 88 -4.05 15.09 -15.52
CA LYS A 88 -3.30 16.02 -16.39
C LYS A 88 -4.01 16.31 -17.70
#